data_AF-G8QMM8-F1
#
_entry.id   AF-G8QMM8-F1
#
_cell.length_a   1.000
_cell.length_b   1.000
_cell.length_c   1.000
_cell.angle_alpha   90.00
_cell.angle_beta   90.00
_cell.angle_gamma   90.00
#
_symmetry.space_group_name_H-M   'P 1'
#
loop_
_entity.id
_entity.type
_entity.pdbx_description
1 polymer ?
#
loop_
_entity_poly.entity_id
_entity_poly.type
_entity_poly.pdbx_seq_one_letter_code
_entity_poly.pdbx_strand_id
1 'polypeptide(L)'
;MEDRYGDLWAARYGAFPRSRVMRTWAQDLADMTPDEVTRGVNACRDRKFPPTLPEFRELCRPALDYERAFIEAVEQMRKREIGEDKWSCAAVYWAGCKLGCDLRAHPYHAIKGRWHAALDDAIQGIRDGSLPDVVPQRLEALPSPGTTSVPPEVARERLAAIREQLTAKMAA
;
A
#
# COMPACT_ATOMS: atom_id res chain seq x y z
N MET A 1 -3.44 11.28 -27.90
CA MET A 1 -2.44 10.35 -28.46
C MET A 1 -2.03 10.82 -29.84
N GLU A 2 -2.99 11.08 -30.75
CA GLU A 2 -2.76 11.74 -32.05
C GLU A 2 -1.98 13.06 -31.91
N ASP A 3 -2.43 13.98 -31.05
CA ASP A 3 -1.74 15.26 -30.83
C ASP A 3 -0.32 15.12 -30.25
N ARG A 4 0.01 13.97 -29.66
CA ARG A 4 1.30 13.71 -29.01
C ARG A 4 2.32 13.11 -29.97
N TYR A 5 1.89 12.16 -30.80
CA TYR A 5 2.78 11.40 -31.68
C TYR A 5 2.66 11.80 -33.14
N GLY A 6 1.67 12.64 -33.50
CA GLY A 6 1.42 13.11 -34.85
C GLY A 6 1.35 11.96 -35.85
N ASP A 7 2.10 12.10 -36.95
CA ASP A 7 2.14 11.12 -38.04
C ASP A 7 2.58 9.72 -37.60
N LEU A 8 3.36 9.58 -36.52
CA LEU A 8 3.78 8.28 -36.00
C LEU A 8 2.60 7.46 -35.47
N TRP A 9 1.56 8.13 -34.96
CA TRP A 9 0.33 7.45 -34.54
C TRP A 9 -0.41 6.89 -35.75
N ALA A 10 -0.58 7.71 -36.79
CA ALA A 10 -1.23 7.30 -38.03
C ALA A 10 -0.46 6.19 -38.73
N ALA A 11 0.87 6.26 -38.77
CA ALA A 11 1.73 5.21 -39.33
C ALA A 11 1.56 3.86 -38.60
N ARG A 12 1.35 3.88 -37.27
CA ARG A 12 1.24 2.65 -36.47
C ARG A 12 -0.18 2.07 -36.43
N TYR A 13 -1.21 2.92 -36.42
CA TYR A 13 -2.60 2.50 -36.18
C TYR A 13 -3.60 2.90 -37.27
N GLY A 14 -3.23 3.79 -38.19
CA GLY A 14 -4.13 4.36 -39.20
C GLY A 14 -4.61 3.36 -40.26
N ALA A 15 -3.88 2.26 -40.47
CA ALA A 15 -4.28 1.19 -41.40
C ALA A 15 -5.45 0.33 -40.88
N PHE A 16 -5.82 0.45 -39.60
CA PHE A 16 -6.88 -0.34 -38.98
C PHE A 16 -8.07 0.53 -38.60
N PRO A 17 -9.32 0.01 -38.70
CA PRO A 17 -10.49 0.73 -38.19
C PRO A 17 -10.32 1.07 -36.71
N ARG A 18 -10.54 2.34 -36.34
CA ARG A 18 -10.37 2.83 -34.97
C ARG A 18 -11.19 2.02 -33.96
N SER A 19 -12.41 1.63 -34.31
CA SER A 19 -13.27 0.78 -33.49
C SER A 19 -12.66 -0.61 -33.19
N ARG A 20 -11.94 -1.19 -34.15
CA ARG A 20 -11.22 -2.46 -33.94
C ARG A 20 -10.07 -2.27 -32.96
N VAL A 21 -9.26 -1.23 -33.14
CA VAL A 21 -8.14 -0.92 -32.25
C VAL A 21 -8.64 -0.68 -30.82
N MET A 22 -9.68 0.15 -30.66
CA MET A 22 -10.28 0.42 -29.35
C MET A 22 -10.80 -0.84 -28.67
N ARG A 23 -11.48 -1.73 -29.41
CA ARG A 23 -11.99 -2.99 -28.85
C ARG A 23 -10.87 -3.91 -28.36
N THR A 24 -9.82 -4.08 -29.15
CA THR A 24 -8.66 -4.91 -28.75
C THR A 24 -7.97 -4.32 -27.52
N TRP A 25 -7.75 -3.01 -27.48
CA TRP A 25 -7.19 -2.36 -26.30
C TRP A 25 -8.09 -2.50 -25.06
N ALA A 26 -9.40 -2.33 -25.21
CA ALA A 26 -10.34 -2.49 -24.10
C ALA A 26 -10.34 -3.92 -23.54
N GLN A 27 -10.21 -4.94 -24.40
CA GLN A 27 -10.13 -6.34 -23.97
C GLN A 27 -8.84 -6.62 -23.20
N ASP A 28 -7.69 -6.18 -23.72
CA ASP A 28 -6.38 -6.47 -23.12
C ASP A 28 -6.05 -5.60 -21.91
N LEU A 29 -6.79 -4.53 -21.66
CA LEU A 29 -6.63 -3.65 -20.49
C LEU A 29 -7.76 -3.85 -19.46
N ALA A 30 -8.67 -4.80 -19.68
CA ALA A 30 -9.83 -5.03 -18.83
C ALA A 30 -9.47 -5.44 -17.39
N ASP A 31 -8.29 -6.03 -17.19
CA ASP A 31 -7.76 -6.43 -15.89
C ASP A 31 -6.95 -5.33 -15.17
N MET A 32 -6.89 -4.12 -15.72
CA MET A 32 -6.13 -3.02 -15.14
C MET A 32 -6.97 -2.08 -14.29
N THR A 33 -6.35 -1.55 -13.25
CA THR A 33 -6.95 -0.47 -12.47
C THR A 33 -6.77 0.88 -13.16
N PRO A 34 -7.64 1.88 -12.89
CA PRO A 34 -7.47 3.24 -13.41
C PRO A 34 -6.09 3.85 -13.12
N ASP A 35 -5.48 3.53 -11.98
CA ASP A 35 -4.15 4.02 -11.60
C ASP A 35 -3.02 3.37 -12.39
N GLU A 36 -3.12 2.07 -12.69
CA GLU A 36 -2.18 1.37 -13.57
C GLU A 36 -2.22 2.00 -14.97
N VAL A 37 -3.42 2.26 -15.51
CA VAL A 37 -3.59 2.93 -16.81
C VAL A 37 -3.04 4.35 -16.76
N THR A 38 -3.31 5.11 -15.69
CA THR A 38 -2.79 6.48 -15.52
C THR A 38 -1.26 6.50 -15.49
N ARG A 39 -0.63 5.53 -14.81
CA ARG A 39 0.82 5.34 -14.81
C ARG A 39 1.36 5.10 -16.21
N GLY A 40 0.73 4.20 -16.98
CA GLY A 40 1.09 3.95 -18.38
C GLY A 40 0.97 5.20 -19.25
N VAL A 41 -0.12 5.96 -19.11
CA VAL A 41 -0.35 7.22 -19.85
C VAL A 41 0.70 8.28 -19.51
N ASN A 42 1.11 8.37 -18.24
CA ASN A 42 2.17 9.28 -17.80
C ASN A 42 3.53 8.86 -18.35
N ALA A 43 3.87 7.57 -18.30
CA ALA A 43 5.13 7.05 -18.87
C ALA A 43 5.21 7.21 -20.40
N CYS A 44 4.08 7.34 -21.09
CA CYS A 44 4.04 7.66 -22.52
C CYS A 44 4.52 9.08 -22.84
N ARG A 45 4.56 10.02 -21.88
CA ARG A 45 4.95 11.43 -22.11
C ARG A 45 6.39 11.57 -22.58
N ASP A 46 7.29 10.75 -22.03
CA ASP A 46 8.72 10.83 -22.31
C ASP A 46 9.16 9.95 -23.49
N ARG A 47 8.22 9.27 -24.16
CA ARG A 47 8.51 8.36 -25.26
C ARG A 47 8.43 9.07 -26.61
N LYS A 48 9.43 8.79 -27.46
CA LYS A 48 9.49 9.30 -28.84
C LYS A 48 8.48 8.63 -29.78
N PHE A 49 8.12 7.37 -29.52
CA PHE A 49 7.26 6.57 -30.38
C PHE A 49 6.00 6.11 -29.64
N PRO A 50 4.85 6.00 -30.33
CA PRO A 50 3.64 5.46 -29.72
C PRO A 50 3.85 4.00 -29.33
N PRO A 51 3.55 3.61 -28.08
CA PRO A 51 3.79 2.25 -27.63
C PRO A 51 2.80 1.27 -28.28
N THR A 52 3.22 0.03 -28.49
CA THR A 52 2.27 -1.07 -28.77
C THR A 52 1.38 -1.36 -27.57
N LEU A 53 0.34 -2.18 -27.75
CA LEU A 53 -0.52 -2.61 -26.64
C LEU A 53 0.27 -3.42 -25.58
N PRO A 54 1.13 -4.40 -25.95
CA PRO A 54 2.03 -5.05 -24.99
C PRO A 54 2.99 -4.07 -24.29
N GLU A 55 3.65 -3.18 -25.04
CA GLU A 55 4.54 -2.16 -24.46
C GLU A 55 3.79 -1.24 -23.51
N PHE A 56 2.57 -0.82 -23.86
CA PHE A 56 1.73 -0.02 -22.99
C PHE A 56 1.36 -0.78 -21.71
N ARG A 57 1.11 -2.10 -21.82
CA ARG A 57 0.89 -2.98 -20.68
C ARG A 57 2.07 -2.99 -19.70
N GLU A 58 3.28 -3.09 -20.22
CA GLU A 58 4.51 -3.01 -19.41
C GLU A 58 4.68 -1.64 -18.76
N LEU A 59 4.30 -0.56 -19.45
CA LEU A 59 4.31 0.79 -18.87
C LEU A 59 3.28 0.97 -17.74
N CYS A 60 2.13 0.30 -17.85
CA CYS A 60 1.12 0.30 -16.78
C CYS A 60 1.59 -0.49 -15.55
N ARG A 61 2.38 -1.55 -15.76
CA ARG A 61 2.90 -2.46 -14.73
C ARG A 61 4.43 -2.61 -14.85
N PRO A 62 5.20 -1.54 -14.56
CA PRO A 62 6.65 -1.62 -14.67
C PRO A 62 7.20 -2.71 -13.76
N ALA A 63 8.27 -3.37 -14.21
CA ALA A 63 8.95 -4.39 -13.43
C ALA A 63 9.30 -3.85 -12.04
N LEU A 64 8.87 -4.58 -11.01
CA LEU A 64 9.09 -4.21 -9.64
C LEU A 64 10.54 -4.45 -9.26
N ASP A 65 11.24 -3.41 -8.83
CA ASP A 65 12.55 -3.57 -8.21
C ASP A 65 12.36 -4.01 -6.76
N TYR A 66 12.37 -5.33 -6.57
CA TYR A 66 12.18 -5.95 -5.25
C TYR A 66 13.25 -5.53 -4.24
N GLU A 67 14.50 -5.34 -4.67
CA GLU A 67 15.59 -5.00 -3.75
C GLU A 67 15.45 -3.55 -3.28
N ARG A 68 15.16 -2.63 -4.19
CA ARG A 68 14.87 -1.23 -3.83
C ARG A 68 13.66 -1.13 -2.92
N ALA A 69 12.60 -1.88 -3.22
CA ALA A 69 11.40 -1.95 -2.37
C ALA A 69 11.73 -2.52 -0.97
N PHE A 70 12.63 -3.49 -0.88
CA PHE A 70 13.09 -4.04 0.41
C PHE A 70 13.82 -2.97 1.24
N ILE A 71 14.75 -2.24 0.61
CA ILE A 71 15.52 -1.17 1.27
C ILE A 71 14.56 -0.10 1.80
N GLU A 72 13.59 0.32 0.97
CA GLU A 72 12.53 1.23 1.40
C GLU A 72 11.77 0.66 2.61
N ALA A 73 11.36 -0.61 2.57
CA ALA A 73 10.60 -1.22 3.66
C ALA A 73 11.37 -1.20 4.98
N VAL A 74 12.66 -1.50 4.97
CA VAL A 74 13.52 -1.44 6.16
C VAL A 74 13.61 -0.01 6.70
N GLU A 75 13.83 0.97 5.82
CA GLU A 75 13.93 2.39 6.20
C GLU A 75 12.60 2.92 6.77
N GLN A 76 11.50 2.68 6.07
CA GLN A 76 10.19 3.20 6.43
C GLN A 76 9.63 2.51 7.68
N MET A 77 9.90 1.22 7.89
CA MET A 77 9.54 0.56 9.16
C MET A 77 10.27 1.16 10.36
N ARG A 78 11.48 1.69 10.18
CA ARG A 78 12.20 2.41 11.24
C ARG A 78 11.61 3.81 11.45
N LYS A 79 11.35 4.57 10.39
CA LYS A 79 10.72 5.90 10.48
C LYS A 79 9.30 5.83 11.06
N ARG A 80 8.59 4.74 10.81
CA ARG A 80 7.28 4.50 11.40
C ARG A 80 7.34 4.48 12.92
N GLU A 81 8.45 4.06 13.54
CA GLU A 81 8.60 4.07 15.02
C GLU A 81 8.41 5.45 15.64
N ILE A 82 8.79 6.49 14.91
CA ILE A 82 8.68 7.90 15.32
C ILE A 82 7.55 8.64 14.59
N GLY A 83 6.73 7.94 13.80
CA GLY A 83 5.58 8.51 13.09
C GLY A 83 5.93 9.35 11.85
N GLU A 84 7.13 9.19 11.29
CA GLU A 84 7.60 9.95 10.12
C GLU A 84 7.63 9.12 8.82
N ASP A 85 6.92 7.99 8.78
CA ASP A 85 6.95 7.11 7.61
C ASP A 85 6.24 7.70 6.39
N LYS A 86 6.88 7.52 5.24
CA LYS A 86 6.39 7.96 3.92
C LYS A 86 6.64 6.84 2.91
N TRP A 87 5.60 6.07 2.65
CA TRP A 87 5.65 4.91 1.76
C TRP A 87 5.42 5.33 0.31
N SER A 88 6.21 4.78 -0.62
CA SER A 88 6.05 4.97 -2.05
C SER A 88 4.80 4.26 -2.58
N CYS A 89 4.45 3.10 -1.99
CA CYS A 89 3.19 2.42 -2.21
C CYS A 89 2.77 1.57 -1.00
N ALA A 90 1.47 1.35 -0.84
CA ALA A 90 0.95 0.55 0.26
C ALA A 90 1.37 -0.93 0.19
N ALA A 91 1.66 -1.46 -1.00
CA ALA A 91 2.11 -2.84 -1.14
C ALA A 91 3.43 -3.09 -0.37
N VAL A 92 4.37 -2.16 -0.42
CA VAL A 92 5.66 -2.25 0.30
C VAL A 92 5.42 -2.21 1.81
N TYR A 93 4.46 -1.41 2.27
CA TYR A 93 4.04 -1.38 3.68
C TYR A 93 3.46 -2.73 4.13
N TRP A 94 2.49 -3.28 3.40
CA TRP A 94 1.82 -4.53 3.76
C TRP A 94 2.79 -5.73 3.72
N ALA A 95 3.65 -5.78 2.71
CA ALA A 95 4.74 -6.76 2.64
C ALA A 95 5.67 -6.61 3.85
N GLY A 96 5.98 -5.36 4.20
CA GLY A 96 6.72 -4.99 5.40
C GLY A 96 6.11 -5.58 6.67
N CYS A 97 4.82 -5.34 6.88
CA CYS A 97 4.07 -5.83 8.03
C CYS A 97 4.03 -7.36 8.09
N LYS A 98 3.89 -8.03 6.93
CA LYS A 98 3.86 -9.49 6.82
C LYS A 98 5.19 -10.12 7.24
N LEU A 99 6.33 -9.51 6.92
CA LEU A 99 7.64 -10.00 7.35
C LEU A 99 7.98 -9.60 8.79
N GLY A 100 7.54 -8.42 9.24
CA GLY A 100 7.74 -7.95 10.60
C GLY A 100 9.22 -7.85 10.98
N CYS A 101 9.61 -8.53 12.06
CA CYS A 101 10.98 -8.52 12.59
C CYS A 101 12.03 -9.09 11.63
N ASP A 102 11.64 -9.94 10.67
CA ASP A 102 12.59 -10.56 9.73
C ASP A 102 13.29 -9.53 8.83
N LEU A 103 12.63 -8.41 8.53
CA LEU A 103 13.23 -7.29 7.80
C LEU A 103 14.46 -6.71 8.51
N ARG A 104 14.49 -6.77 9.85
CA ARG A 104 15.59 -6.26 10.68
C ARG A 104 16.61 -7.35 10.99
N ALA A 105 16.15 -8.59 11.09
CA ALA A 105 17.00 -9.72 11.47
C ALA A 105 17.88 -10.22 10.32
N HIS A 106 17.46 -10.05 9.06
CA HIS A 106 18.12 -10.68 7.92
C HIS A 106 18.39 -9.71 6.77
N PRO A 107 19.56 -9.81 6.10
CA PRO A 107 19.83 -9.06 4.89
C PRO A 107 18.98 -9.58 3.72
N TYR A 108 18.76 -8.73 2.72
CA TYR A 108 17.90 -9.02 1.56
C TYR A 108 18.15 -10.40 0.93
N HIS A 109 19.40 -10.74 0.62
CA HIS A 109 19.75 -11.99 -0.05
C HIS A 109 19.34 -13.26 0.72
N ALA A 110 19.23 -13.18 2.06
CA ALA A 110 18.83 -14.30 2.90
C ALA A 110 17.32 -14.54 2.89
N ILE A 111 16.51 -13.51 2.65
CA ILE A 111 15.04 -13.56 2.72
C ILE A 111 14.34 -13.16 1.41
N LYS A 112 15.09 -12.97 0.32
CA LYS A 112 14.56 -12.47 -0.97
C LYS A 112 13.32 -13.22 -1.46
N GLY A 113 13.29 -14.56 -1.35
CA GLY A 113 12.15 -15.36 -1.80
C GLY A 113 10.88 -15.08 -0.98
N ARG A 114 11.03 -14.94 0.35
CA ARG A 114 9.91 -14.58 1.24
C ARG A 114 9.46 -13.14 1.03
N TRP A 115 10.41 -12.25 0.79
CA TRP A 115 10.12 -10.85 0.45
C TRP A 115 9.35 -10.73 -0.87
N HIS A 116 9.80 -11.40 -1.93
CA HIS A 116 9.13 -11.40 -3.23
C HIS A 116 7.70 -11.89 -3.08
N ALA A 117 7.51 -13.05 -2.45
CA ALA A 117 6.17 -13.60 -2.20
C ALA A 117 5.29 -12.65 -1.38
N ALA A 118 5.81 -12.04 -0.32
CA ALA A 118 5.04 -11.10 0.50
C ALA A 118 4.65 -9.83 -0.27
N LEU A 119 5.53 -9.33 -1.13
CA LEU A 119 5.27 -8.14 -1.94
C LEU A 119 4.28 -8.42 -3.06
N ASP A 120 4.40 -9.57 -3.73
CA ASP A 120 3.46 -10.02 -4.75
C ASP A 120 2.07 -10.25 -4.15
N ASP A 121 1.99 -10.91 -2.99
CA ASP A 121 0.73 -11.11 -2.26
C ASP A 121 0.09 -9.76 -1.87
N ALA A 122 0.90 -8.79 -1.42
CA ALA A 122 0.41 -7.46 -1.06
C ALA A 122 -0.12 -6.70 -2.29
N ILE A 123 0.58 -6.77 -3.43
CA ILE A 123 0.13 -6.18 -4.69
C ILE A 123 -1.18 -6.82 -5.12
N GLN A 124 -1.27 -8.15 -5.07
CA GLN A 124 -2.47 -8.88 -5.46
C GLN A 124 -3.65 -8.58 -4.53
N GLY A 125 -3.41 -8.51 -3.23
CA GLY A 125 -4.44 -8.16 -2.25
C GLY A 125 -4.97 -6.75 -2.41
N ILE A 126 -4.14 -5.79 -2.83
CA ILE A 126 -4.63 -4.44 -3.17
C ILE A 126 -5.48 -4.49 -4.44
N ARG A 127 -5.09 -5.28 -5.44
CA ARG A 127 -5.81 -5.40 -6.72
C ARG A 127 -7.19 -6.03 -6.57
N ASP A 128 -7.31 -7.07 -5.75
CA ASP A 128 -8.60 -7.74 -5.50
C ASP A 128 -9.44 -7.05 -4.42
N GLY A 129 -8.89 -6.01 -3.78
CA GLY A 129 -9.56 -5.22 -2.74
C GLY A 129 -9.57 -5.86 -1.36
N SER A 130 -8.85 -6.97 -1.14
CA SER A 130 -8.66 -7.56 0.19
C SER A 130 -7.75 -6.74 1.10
N LEU A 131 -6.86 -5.93 0.53
CA LEU A 131 -6.01 -4.98 1.23
C LEU A 131 -6.30 -3.54 0.80
N PRO A 132 -6.29 -2.57 1.74
CA PRO A 132 -6.37 -1.16 1.40
C PRO A 132 -5.18 -0.69 0.56
N ASP A 133 -5.44 0.17 -0.44
CA ASP A 133 -4.40 0.82 -1.24
C ASP A 133 -3.70 1.99 -0.51
N VAL A 134 -4.23 2.38 0.66
CA VAL A 134 -3.69 3.42 1.53
C VAL A 134 -2.98 2.79 2.71
N VAL A 135 -1.81 3.33 3.06
CA VAL A 135 -1.10 2.96 4.29
C VAL A 135 -1.86 3.50 5.50
N PRO A 136 -2.28 2.65 6.46
CA PRO A 136 -2.93 3.09 7.68
C PRO A 136 -2.03 4.03 8.48
N GLN A 137 -2.60 5.11 9.02
CA GLN A 137 -1.90 5.99 9.96
C GLN A 137 -1.46 5.21 11.21
N ARG A 138 -0.27 5.52 11.73
CA ARG A 138 0.17 4.97 13.01
C ARG A 138 -0.69 5.56 14.12
N LEU A 139 -1.36 4.69 14.87
CA LEU A 139 -1.96 5.05 16.13
C LEU A 139 -0.88 5.07 17.21
N GLU A 140 -0.90 6.10 18.07
CA GLU A 140 -0.07 6.10 19.27
C GLU A 140 -0.38 4.87 20.12
N ALA A 141 0.65 4.21 20.63
CA ALA A 141 0.47 3.05 21.48
C ALA A 141 -0.28 3.47 22.74
N LEU A 142 -1.26 2.67 23.16
CA LEU A 142 -1.84 2.83 24.48
C LEU A 142 -0.71 2.79 25.53
N PRO A 143 -0.80 3.60 26.59
CA PRO A 143 0.19 3.58 27.66
C PRO A 143 0.34 2.16 28.19
N SER A 144 1.58 1.80 28.56
CA SER A 144 1.90 0.46 29.05
C SER A 144 0.91 0.00 30.13
N PRO A 145 0.50 -1.28 30.14
CA PRO A 145 -0.35 -1.82 31.19
C PRO A 145 0.24 -1.52 32.56
N GLY A 146 -0.51 -0.82 33.41
CA GLY A 146 -0.06 -0.39 34.73
C GLY A 146 0.16 1.12 34.88
N THR A 147 0.43 1.86 33.79
CA THR A 147 0.68 3.31 33.86
C THR A 147 -0.60 4.14 34.02
N THR A 148 -1.73 3.60 33.56
CA THR A 148 -3.09 4.12 33.83
C THR A 148 -3.74 3.45 35.04
N SER A 149 -3.03 2.58 35.75
CA SER A 149 -3.56 1.92 36.94
C SER A 149 -3.59 2.90 38.10
N VAL A 150 -4.77 3.09 38.68
CA VAL A 150 -4.95 3.93 39.86
C VAL A 150 -4.19 3.29 41.03
N PRO A 151 -3.42 4.04 41.83
CA PRO A 151 -2.74 3.47 43.00
C PRO A 151 -3.72 2.72 43.92
N PRO A 152 -3.30 1.60 44.55
CA PRO A 152 -4.20 0.75 45.34
C PRO A 152 -4.99 1.50 46.42
N GLU A 153 -4.41 2.53 47.03
CA GLU A 153 -5.09 3.35 48.04
C GLU A 153 -6.23 4.18 47.44
N VAL A 154 -5.97 4.88 46.33
CA VAL A 154 -6.99 5.68 45.64
C VAL A 154 -8.10 4.78 45.08
N ALA A 155 -7.79 3.54 44.70
CA ALA A 155 -8.79 2.55 44.33
C ALA A 155 -9.68 2.15 45.52
N ARG A 156 -9.10 1.94 46.71
CA ARG A 156 -9.86 1.64 47.95
C ARG A 156 -10.76 2.79 48.37
N GLU A 157 -10.26 4.03 48.33
CA GLU A 157 -11.05 5.22 48.66
C GLU A 157 -12.26 5.36 47.74
N ARG A 158 -12.08 5.18 46.43
CA ARG A 158 -13.17 5.22 45.45
C ARG A 158 -14.20 4.12 45.70
N LEU A 159 -13.76 2.91 46.01
CA LEU A 159 -14.64 1.79 46.33
C LEU A 159 -15.41 2.01 47.65
N ALA A 160 -14.77 2.60 48.66
CA ALA A 160 -15.41 2.95 49.93
C ALA A 160 -16.51 4.00 49.73
N ALA A 161 -16.23 5.07 48.97
CA ALA A 161 -17.21 6.10 48.63
C ALA A 161 -18.41 5.55 47.86
N ILE A 162 -18.18 4.65 46.89
CA ILE A 162 -19.26 3.98 46.15
C ILE A 162 -20.11 3.10 47.09
N ARG A 163 -19.46 2.37 48.00
CA ARG A 163 -20.16 1.54 48.99
C ARG A 163 -21.05 2.40 49.89
N GLU A 164 -20.55 3.53 50.38
CA GLU A 164 -21.30 4.45 51.23
C GLU A 164 -22.55 5.00 50.52
N GLN A 165 -22.39 5.43 49.27
CA GLN A 165 -23.49 5.91 48.43
C GLN A 165 -24.55 4.83 48.17
N LEU A 166 -24.14 3.58 47.94
CA LEU A 166 -25.06 2.46 47.77
C LEU A 166 -25.82 2.17 49.07
N THR A 167 -25.14 2.17 50.23
CA THR A 167 -25.82 1.94 51.51
C THR A 167 -26.77 3.07 51.90
N ALA A 168 -26.41 4.33 51.63
CA ALA A 168 -27.28 5.48 51.87
C ALA A 168 -28.54 5.45 50.98
N LYS A 169 -28.39 4.99 49.73
CA LYS A 169 -29.50 4.86 48.78
C LYS A 169 -30.39 3.64 49.03
N MET A 170 -29.90 2.63 49.75
CA MET A 170 -30.70 1.46 50.18
C MET A 170 -31.41 1.68 51.53
N ALA A 171 -30.98 2.67 52.31
CA ALA A 171 -31.59 3.04 53.60
C ALA A 171 -32.62 4.17 53.48
N ALA A 172 -32.75 4.80 52.31
CA ALA A 172 -33.79 5.76 51.94
C ALA A 172 -34.91 5.06 51.16
#